data_AF-A0A9P7WV48-F1
#
_entry.id   AF-A0A9P7WV48-F1
#
_cell.length_a   1.000
_cell.length_b   1.000
_cell.length_c   1.000
_cell.angle_alpha   90.00
_cell.angle_beta   90.00
_cell.angle_gamma   90.00
#
_symmetry.space_group_name_H-M   'P 1'
#
loop_
_entity.id
_entity.type
_entity.pdbx_description
1 polymer ?
#
loop_
_entity_poly.entity_id
_entity_poly.type
_entity_poly.pdbx_seq_one_letter_code
_entity_poly.pdbx_strand_id
1 'polypeptide(L)'
;MLTHQPVLASSNPRYRTSFRIEPRPVECISALPAVISVGNFSDGKTGLPKGWRERVHAEGDTYFTHDDRKIVTANDPRDPFTQDILIRTHEQFKRSLTRDRAMQSELYLHISGTEQPDGVLVRYYFADHATCQLFWVDEVPLANLGLQAANSLGEIKSRLTPEYWTHVEYFPMHLPVRREAEDQLVGILRHGCVDNMTSPGSTFPFSEEECRKYLKIFEGFRSQDPSPLSTADGYRNAVIARIWNAIARARHINSFGLERPRLDRLQGVSEFSRGQMQPSKTLKLGETLAFGLSREVLERLSEMWNGRVVYQRHWQIFFRDMRADWLRIAGTSAIIWLGSTALLASGVTNIPLLASTALSSSSAFVALALCHKHREDILATGPDISRYIMSVENYYHGLRPLSIILVLPHALTAYSAALFSVALTTLAIERARYILEAIAFVVATIASAVLPVYAVLAYFDPSLDAMPYVQKVIYPIKAIFQKFRHASNEDAKVE
;
A
#
# COMPACT_ATOMS: atom_id res chain seq x y z
N MET A 1 5.80 -43.21 -10.86
CA MET A 1 6.98 -42.59 -10.24
C MET A 1 6.48 -41.44 -9.35
N LEU A 2 6.97 -41.31 -8.11
CA LEU A 2 6.61 -40.21 -7.20
C LEU A 2 7.71 -39.15 -7.28
N THR A 3 7.34 -37.92 -7.63
CA THR A 3 8.25 -36.78 -7.69
C THR A 3 7.92 -35.83 -6.55
N HIS A 4 8.91 -35.52 -5.72
CA HIS A 4 8.73 -34.61 -4.58
C HIS A 4 9.22 -33.21 -4.94
N GLN A 5 8.36 -32.21 -4.79
CA GLN A 5 8.71 -30.81 -5.02
C GLN A 5 8.65 -30.03 -3.70
N PRO A 6 9.78 -29.47 -3.23
CA PRO A 6 9.77 -28.58 -2.07
C PRO A 6 9.06 -27.27 -2.43
N VAL A 7 8.19 -26.79 -1.56
CA VAL A 7 7.44 -25.54 -1.76
C VAL A 7 7.33 -24.72 -0.48
N LEU A 8 7.02 -23.42 -0.61
CA LEU A 8 6.67 -22.54 0.50
C LEU A 8 5.17 -22.64 0.84
N ALA A 9 4.79 -22.32 2.07
CA ALA A 9 3.39 -22.32 2.48
C ALA A 9 2.55 -21.32 1.68
N SER A 10 3.10 -20.14 1.38
CA SER A 10 2.46 -19.09 0.56
C SER A 10 2.18 -19.50 -0.90
N SER A 11 2.80 -20.58 -1.39
CA SER A 11 2.52 -21.14 -2.71
C SER A 11 1.25 -22.01 -2.76
N ASN A 12 0.64 -22.30 -1.60
CA ASN A 12 -0.58 -23.09 -1.53
C ASN A 12 -1.68 -22.47 -2.40
N PRO A 13 -2.35 -23.27 -3.25
CA PRO A 13 -3.33 -22.77 -4.21
C PRO A 13 -4.66 -22.32 -3.58
N ARG A 14 -4.85 -22.43 -2.26
CA ARG A 14 -6.09 -22.13 -1.52
C ARG A 14 -6.93 -20.95 -2.05
N TYR A 15 -6.33 -19.79 -2.24
CA TYR A 15 -7.02 -18.58 -2.74
C TYR A 15 -6.95 -18.38 -4.26
N ARG A 16 -6.21 -19.23 -4.98
CA ARG A 16 -6.01 -19.15 -6.44
C ARG A 16 -6.83 -20.18 -7.21
N THR A 17 -7.41 -21.16 -6.54
CA THR A 17 -8.35 -22.10 -7.15
C THR A 17 -9.61 -21.37 -7.60
N SER A 18 -9.69 -21.04 -8.89
CA SER A 18 -10.91 -20.56 -9.52
C SER A 18 -11.89 -21.72 -9.65
N PHE A 19 -12.66 -22.00 -8.61
CA PHE A 19 -13.83 -22.87 -8.76
C PHE A 19 -14.87 -22.09 -9.56
N ARG A 20 -15.30 -22.62 -10.72
CA ARG A 20 -16.61 -22.21 -11.23
C ARG A 20 -17.63 -22.69 -10.22
N ILE A 21 -18.44 -21.76 -9.70
CA ILE A 21 -19.67 -22.11 -9.00
C ILE A 21 -20.64 -22.58 -10.09
N GLU A 22 -20.39 -23.76 -10.65
CA GLU A 22 -21.42 -24.44 -11.42
C GLU A 22 -22.47 -24.90 -10.41
N PRO A 23 -23.76 -24.70 -10.66
CA PRO A 23 -24.79 -25.33 -9.85
C PRO A 23 -24.55 -26.83 -9.96
N ARG A 24 -23.99 -27.43 -8.90
CA ARG A 24 -23.79 -28.88 -8.83
C ARG A 24 -25.13 -29.52 -9.18
N PRO A 25 -25.19 -30.61 -9.97
CA PRO A 25 -26.37 -31.45 -10.01
C PRO A 25 -26.58 -31.93 -8.57
N VAL A 26 -27.52 -31.29 -7.88
CA VAL A 26 -27.82 -31.58 -6.48
C VAL A 26 -28.55 -32.91 -6.50
N GLU A 27 -27.96 -33.96 -5.93
CA GLU A 27 -28.77 -35.04 -5.37
C GLU A 27 -29.72 -34.38 -4.36
N CYS A 28 -30.95 -34.13 -4.79
CA CYS A 28 -31.90 -33.38 -4.03
C CYS A 28 -32.35 -34.25 -2.86
N ILE A 29 -31.91 -33.91 -1.65
CA ILE A 29 -32.48 -34.47 -0.43
C ILE A 29 -33.91 -33.90 -0.32
N SER A 30 -34.88 -34.66 -0.84
CA SER A 30 -36.28 -34.25 -0.97
C SER A 30 -37.10 -34.40 0.32
N ALA A 31 -36.52 -35.03 1.34
CA ALA A 31 -37.14 -35.19 2.66
C ALA A 31 -36.09 -35.00 3.77
N LEU A 32 -36.45 -34.24 4.80
CA LEU A 32 -35.65 -34.12 6.02
C LEU A 32 -35.62 -35.47 6.75
N PRO A 33 -34.43 -36.03 7.04
CA PRO A 33 -34.33 -37.22 7.87
C PRO A 33 -34.98 -36.99 9.23
N ALA A 34 -35.62 -38.02 9.80
CA ALA A 34 -36.31 -37.94 11.09
C ALA A 34 -35.37 -37.53 12.25
N VAL A 35 -34.06 -37.77 12.11
CA VAL A 35 -33.01 -37.30 13.02
C VAL A 35 -31.86 -36.76 12.18
N ILE A 36 -31.46 -35.50 12.41
CA ILE A 36 -30.30 -34.88 11.79
C ILE A 36 -29.20 -34.81 12.85
N SER A 37 -28.22 -35.70 12.78
CA SER A 37 -27.03 -35.69 13.64
C SER A 37 -25.75 -35.43 12.82
N VAL A 38 -25.78 -34.41 11.97
CA VAL A 38 -24.62 -34.01 11.19
C VAL A 38 -23.83 -32.99 12.03
N GLY A 39 -22.74 -33.44 12.66
CA GLY A 39 -21.96 -32.62 13.59
C GLY A 39 -21.07 -31.55 12.96
N ASN A 40 -20.74 -31.69 11.66
CA ASN A 40 -19.89 -30.78 10.90
C ASN A 40 -20.52 -30.50 9.52
N PHE A 41 -20.09 -29.45 8.82
CA PHE A 41 -20.42 -29.21 7.41
C PHE A 41 -19.75 -30.27 6.51
N SER A 42 -20.19 -31.53 6.58
CA SER A 42 -19.73 -32.61 5.70
C SER A 42 -20.69 -32.77 4.52
N ASP A 43 -20.16 -33.14 3.36
CA ASP A 43 -20.93 -33.44 2.15
C ASP A 43 -21.67 -34.79 2.21
N GLY A 44 -21.84 -35.36 3.42
CA GLY A 44 -22.43 -36.67 3.63
C GLY A 44 -21.51 -37.85 3.31
N LYS A 45 -20.28 -37.64 2.81
CA LYS A 45 -19.32 -38.74 2.59
C LYS A 45 -18.76 -39.26 3.91
N THR A 46 -19.39 -40.31 4.40
CA THR A 46 -18.93 -41.08 5.57
C THR A 46 -17.76 -41.99 5.19
N GLY A 47 -16.86 -42.26 6.15
CA GLY A 47 -15.81 -43.28 5.98
C GLY A 47 -14.41 -42.72 5.72
N LEU A 48 -13.96 -41.76 6.52
CA LEU A 48 -12.54 -41.38 6.53
C LEU A 48 -11.68 -42.60 6.91
N PRO A 49 -10.52 -42.82 6.25
CA PRO A 49 -9.63 -43.90 6.65
C PRO A 49 -9.10 -43.70 8.08
N LYS A 50 -8.74 -44.80 8.74
CA LYS A 50 -8.29 -44.77 10.14
C LYS A 50 -7.13 -43.78 10.34
N GLY A 51 -7.27 -42.91 11.33
CA GLY A 51 -6.28 -41.90 11.71
C GLY A 51 -6.46 -40.53 11.03
N TRP A 52 -7.33 -40.43 10.02
CA TRP A 52 -7.66 -39.17 9.36
C TRP A 52 -8.84 -38.46 10.03
N ARG A 53 -8.75 -37.13 10.09
CA ARG A 53 -9.82 -36.23 10.52
C ARG A 53 -10.00 -35.12 9.50
N GLU A 54 -11.24 -34.83 9.17
CA GLU A 54 -11.64 -33.69 8.37
C GLU A 54 -11.78 -32.45 9.27
N ARG A 55 -11.27 -31.32 8.78
CA ARG A 55 -11.26 -30.03 9.46
C ARG A 55 -11.87 -28.98 8.56
N VAL A 56 -12.66 -28.09 9.13
CA VAL A 56 -13.25 -26.94 8.44
C VAL A 56 -12.54 -25.68 8.92
N HIS A 57 -11.84 -25.01 8.02
CA HIS A 57 -11.19 -23.73 8.27
C HIS A 57 -12.22 -22.66 8.64
N ALA A 58 -11.77 -21.60 9.33
CA ALA A 58 -12.60 -20.49 9.77
C ALA A 58 -13.34 -19.76 8.62
N GLU A 59 -12.80 -19.90 7.41
CA GLU A 59 -13.31 -19.29 6.17
C GLU A 59 -14.14 -20.27 5.33
N GLY A 60 -14.40 -21.47 5.84
CA GLY A 60 -15.27 -22.48 5.23
C GLY A 60 -14.56 -23.52 4.36
N ASP A 61 -13.27 -23.37 4.07
CA ASP A 61 -12.49 -24.35 3.31
C ASP A 61 -12.21 -25.62 4.12
N THR A 62 -12.14 -26.78 3.47
CA THR A 62 -11.94 -28.08 4.13
C THR A 62 -10.54 -28.62 3.90
N TYR A 63 -9.94 -29.20 4.93
CA TYR A 63 -8.66 -29.90 4.83
C TYR A 63 -8.63 -31.12 5.75
N PHE A 64 -7.64 -31.98 5.57
CA PHE A 64 -7.55 -33.26 6.24
C PHE A 64 -6.25 -33.38 7.02
N THR A 65 -6.35 -33.96 8.21
CA THR A 65 -5.23 -34.15 9.12
C THR A 65 -5.12 -35.61 9.51
N HIS A 66 -3.91 -36.16 9.50
CA HIS A 66 -3.64 -37.47 10.09
C HIS A 66 -2.96 -37.30 11.44
N ASP A 67 -3.61 -37.71 12.53
CA ASP A 67 -3.14 -37.38 13.89
C ASP A 67 -1.82 -38.07 14.24
N ASP A 68 -1.72 -39.38 14.03
CA ASP A 68 -0.53 -40.15 14.40
C ASP A 68 0.69 -39.81 13.54
N ARG A 69 0.46 -39.48 12.27
CA ARG A 69 1.50 -39.20 11.28
C ARG A 69 1.79 -37.70 11.13
N LYS A 70 1.01 -36.84 11.78
CA LYS A 70 1.07 -35.38 11.69
C LYS A 70 1.11 -34.90 10.24
N ILE A 71 0.25 -35.47 9.40
CA ILE A 71 0.12 -35.06 7.99
C ILE A 71 -1.01 -34.05 7.91
N VAL A 72 -0.81 -32.97 7.16
CA VAL A 72 -1.87 -32.04 6.78
C VAL A 72 -1.93 -31.90 5.26
N THR A 73 -3.14 -31.93 4.70
CA THR A 73 -3.34 -31.87 3.26
C THR A 73 -4.70 -31.31 2.89
N ALA A 74 -4.79 -30.69 1.72
CA ALA A 74 -6.07 -30.30 1.11
C ALA A 74 -6.67 -31.42 0.21
N ASN A 75 -5.91 -32.48 -0.08
CA ASN A 75 -6.40 -33.59 -0.91
C ASN A 75 -7.24 -34.55 -0.06
N ASP A 76 -8.39 -35.02 -0.58
CA ASP A 76 -9.31 -35.88 0.16
C ASP A 76 -8.75 -37.32 0.30
N PRO A 77 -8.42 -37.79 1.52
CA PRO A 77 -7.87 -39.12 1.75
C PRO A 77 -8.92 -40.23 1.62
N ARG A 78 -10.21 -39.91 1.39
CA ARG A 78 -11.24 -40.92 1.07
C ARG A 78 -10.98 -41.59 -0.28
N ASP A 79 -10.28 -40.91 -1.19
CA ASP A 79 -9.78 -41.52 -2.43
C ASP A 79 -8.60 -42.47 -2.10
N PRO A 80 -8.72 -43.79 -2.37
CA PRO A 80 -7.66 -44.75 -2.05
C PRO A 80 -6.31 -44.44 -2.71
N PHE A 81 -6.33 -43.85 -3.92
CA PHE A 81 -5.11 -43.47 -4.61
C PHE A 81 -4.40 -42.31 -3.90
N THR A 82 -5.14 -41.25 -3.58
CA THR A 82 -4.66 -40.13 -2.76
C THR A 82 -4.12 -40.62 -1.42
N GLN A 83 -4.85 -41.48 -0.73
CA GLN A 83 -4.43 -42.02 0.56
C GLN A 83 -3.12 -42.80 0.47
N ASP A 84 -2.99 -43.70 -0.50
CA ASP A 84 -1.78 -44.51 -0.70
C ASP A 84 -0.55 -43.61 -0.95
N ILE A 85 -0.69 -42.57 -1.76
CA ILE A 85 0.40 -41.62 -2.05
C ILE A 85 0.79 -40.85 -0.79
N LEU A 86 -0.16 -40.30 -0.05
CA LEU A 86 0.11 -39.54 1.18
C LEU A 86 0.86 -40.38 2.22
N ILE A 87 0.44 -41.64 2.42
CA ILE A 87 1.07 -42.55 3.37
C ILE A 87 2.45 -42.99 2.88
N ARG A 88 2.61 -43.35 1.60
CA ARG A 88 3.92 -43.75 1.04
C ARG A 88 4.94 -42.62 1.11
N THR A 89 4.55 -41.40 0.76
CA THR A 89 5.44 -40.22 0.86
C THR A 89 5.82 -39.96 2.32
N HIS A 90 4.89 -40.05 3.27
CA HIS A 90 5.21 -39.92 4.69
C HIS A 90 6.22 -40.98 5.16
N GLU A 91 6.00 -42.27 4.85
CA GLU A 91 6.93 -43.34 5.25
C GLU A 91 8.31 -43.19 4.60
N GLN A 92 8.38 -42.66 3.37
CA GLN A 92 9.66 -42.34 2.71
C GLN A 92 10.41 -41.24 3.46
N PHE A 93 9.76 -40.12 3.77
CA PHE A 93 10.43 -39.01 4.48
C PHE A 93 10.79 -39.36 5.92
N LYS A 94 9.96 -40.17 6.60
CA LYS A 94 10.24 -40.65 7.95
C LYS A 94 11.54 -41.46 8.03
N ARG A 95 11.93 -42.17 6.96
CA ARG A 95 13.20 -42.90 6.89
C ARG A 95 14.40 -41.97 6.72
N SER A 96 14.21 -40.81 6.09
CA SER A 96 15.27 -39.83 5.82
C SER A 96 15.50 -38.84 6.97
N LEU A 97 14.52 -38.66 7.85
CA LEU A 97 14.61 -37.72 8.99
C LEU A 97 15.10 -38.41 10.27
N THR A 98 15.80 -37.66 11.13
CA THR A 98 16.10 -38.12 12.49
C THR A 98 14.81 -38.25 13.30
N ARG A 99 14.74 -39.27 14.17
CA ARG A 99 13.53 -39.63 14.92
C ARG A 99 12.95 -38.45 15.72
N ASP A 100 13.80 -37.63 16.34
CA ASP A 100 13.36 -36.51 17.17
C ASP A 100 12.73 -35.37 16.34
N ARG A 101 13.33 -35.03 15.19
CA ARG A 101 12.77 -34.00 14.29
C ARG A 101 11.46 -34.45 13.64
N ALA A 102 11.39 -35.72 13.24
CA ALA A 102 10.18 -36.27 12.63
C ALA A 102 8.99 -36.29 13.60
N MET A 103 9.22 -36.52 14.90
CA MET A 103 8.15 -36.57 15.90
C MET A 103 7.63 -35.18 16.31
N GLN A 104 8.40 -34.10 16.11
CA GLN A 104 8.02 -32.76 16.55
C GLN A 104 7.41 -31.89 15.45
N SER A 105 7.53 -32.32 14.20
CA SER A 105 7.15 -31.52 13.03
C SER A 105 5.85 -32.03 12.38
N GLU A 106 5.10 -31.11 11.80
CA GLU A 106 3.96 -31.41 10.95
C GLU A 106 4.39 -31.44 9.49
N LEU A 107 3.86 -32.40 8.72
CA LEU A 107 4.17 -32.59 7.31
C LEU A 107 2.99 -32.12 6.46
N TYR A 108 3.20 -31.05 5.69
CA TYR A 108 2.26 -30.65 4.66
C TYR A 108 2.52 -31.44 3.38
N LEU A 109 1.46 -32.02 2.81
CA LEU A 109 1.48 -32.68 1.50
C LEU A 109 0.38 -32.15 0.60
N HIS A 110 0.70 -31.94 -0.68
CA HIS A 110 -0.29 -31.61 -1.69
C HIS A 110 0.01 -32.30 -3.03
N ILE A 111 -0.93 -33.12 -3.48
CA ILE A 111 -0.87 -33.83 -4.75
C ILE A 111 -1.38 -32.91 -5.85
N SER A 112 -0.54 -32.66 -6.85
CA SER A 112 -0.81 -31.69 -7.92
C SER A 112 -1.04 -32.41 -9.25
N GLY A 113 -2.30 -32.67 -9.59
CA GLY A 113 -2.72 -33.23 -10.88
C GLY A 113 -2.30 -34.68 -11.12
N THR A 114 -3.26 -35.53 -11.48
CA THR A 114 -3.06 -36.95 -11.81
C THR A 114 -2.65 -37.20 -13.27
N GLU A 115 -2.40 -36.13 -14.05
CA GLU A 115 -2.26 -36.17 -15.51
C GLU A 115 -0.92 -35.57 -16.01
N GLN A 116 0.19 -35.75 -15.28
CA GLN A 116 1.50 -35.51 -15.87
C GLN A 116 2.02 -36.80 -16.52
N PRO A 117 2.60 -36.73 -17.74
CA PRO A 117 3.15 -37.91 -18.42
C PRO A 117 4.26 -38.63 -17.63
N ASP A 118 4.87 -37.96 -16.66
CA ASP A 118 6.07 -38.42 -15.93
C ASP A 118 5.80 -38.95 -14.50
N GLY A 119 4.53 -39.04 -14.06
CA GLY A 119 4.14 -39.58 -12.75
C GLY A 119 3.39 -38.60 -11.86
N VAL A 120 3.36 -38.86 -10.55
CA VAL A 120 2.59 -38.03 -9.59
C VAL A 120 3.51 -37.05 -8.88
N LEU A 121 3.17 -35.77 -8.97
CA LEU A 121 3.87 -34.68 -8.30
C LEU A 121 3.29 -34.41 -6.91
N VAL A 122 4.12 -34.53 -5.89
CA VAL A 122 3.77 -34.27 -4.49
C VAL A 122 4.57 -33.07 -3.99
N ARG A 123 3.86 -32.00 -3.66
CA ARG A 123 4.42 -30.79 -3.07
C ARG A 123 4.48 -30.93 -1.55
N TYR A 124 5.59 -30.53 -0.94
CA TYR A 124 5.78 -30.73 0.49
C TYR A 124 6.64 -29.66 1.17
N TYR A 125 6.45 -29.58 2.49
CA TYR A 125 7.35 -28.97 3.45
C TYR A 125 7.03 -29.51 4.84
N PHE A 126 7.96 -29.34 5.78
CA PHE A 126 7.75 -29.62 7.21
C PHE A 126 7.61 -28.31 7.98
N ALA A 127 6.70 -28.27 8.94
CA ALA A 127 6.51 -27.18 9.89
C ALA A 127 6.95 -27.62 11.30
N ASP A 128 7.97 -26.97 11.83
CA ASP A 128 8.43 -27.17 13.20
C ASP A 128 7.77 -26.13 14.11
N HIS A 129 6.78 -26.56 14.91
CA HIS A 129 6.11 -25.67 15.86
C HIS A 129 6.97 -25.34 17.09
N ALA A 130 8.08 -26.05 17.32
CA ALA A 130 9.01 -25.72 18.39
C ALA A 130 9.80 -24.45 18.09
N THR A 131 10.33 -24.35 16.86
CA THR A 131 11.15 -23.23 16.39
C THR A 131 10.37 -22.19 15.58
N CYS A 132 9.12 -22.48 15.24
CA CYS A 132 8.27 -21.67 14.35
C CYS A 132 8.90 -21.46 12.97
N GLN A 133 9.42 -22.53 12.37
CA GLN A 133 10.09 -22.49 11.07
C GLN A 133 9.62 -23.61 10.14
N LEU A 134 9.77 -23.37 8.84
CA LEU A 134 9.63 -24.42 7.83
C LEU A 134 11.00 -25.03 7.50
N PHE A 135 11.01 -26.31 7.10
CA PHE A 135 12.19 -26.99 6.59
C PHE A 135 11.83 -28.11 5.60
N TRP A 136 12.85 -28.71 4.98
CA TRP A 136 12.72 -29.81 4.01
C TRP A 136 13.64 -30.97 4.37
N VAL A 137 13.40 -32.13 3.76
CA VAL A 137 14.20 -33.35 4.01
C VAL A 137 15.62 -33.17 3.51
N ASP A 138 15.73 -32.68 2.28
CA ASP A 138 17.01 -32.48 1.59
C ASP A 138 17.35 -30.99 1.52
N GLU A 139 18.61 -30.71 1.17
CA GLU A 139 19.03 -29.35 0.86
C GLU A 139 18.30 -28.84 -0.40
N VAL A 140 17.64 -27.68 -0.28
CA VAL A 140 16.88 -27.07 -1.37
C VAL A 140 17.52 -25.74 -1.75
N PRO A 141 17.96 -25.56 -3.01
CA PRO A 141 18.39 -24.27 -3.50
C PRO A 141 17.29 -23.22 -3.32
N LEU A 142 17.61 -22.08 -2.71
CA LEU A 142 16.64 -21.00 -2.44
C LEU A 142 15.89 -20.55 -3.70
N ALA A 143 16.57 -20.55 -4.86
CA ALA A 143 15.98 -20.21 -6.14
C ALA A 143 14.81 -21.14 -6.52
N ASN A 144 14.87 -22.43 -6.16
CA ASN A 144 13.79 -23.40 -6.43
C ASN A 144 12.54 -23.10 -5.61
N LEU A 145 12.69 -22.40 -4.48
CA LEU A 145 11.59 -21.90 -3.66
C LEU A 145 11.13 -20.49 -4.07
N GLY A 146 11.73 -19.91 -5.11
CA GLY A 146 11.47 -18.52 -5.51
C GLY A 146 12.06 -17.47 -4.56
N LEU A 147 13.02 -17.87 -3.72
CA LEU A 147 13.70 -16.98 -2.78
C LEU A 147 15.03 -16.49 -3.37
N GLN A 148 15.39 -15.24 -3.09
CA GLN A 148 16.71 -14.68 -3.43
C GLN A 148 17.82 -15.40 -2.65
N ALA A 149 19.09 -15.23 -3.05
CA ALA A 149 20.21 -15.71 -2.25
C ALA A 149 20.23 -15.05 -0.85
N ALA A 150 20.74 -15.76 0.15
CA ALA A 150 20.88 -15.26 1.53
C ALA A 150 22.36 -15.26 1.93
N ASN A 151 22.79 -14.26 2.68
CA ASN A 151 24.17 -14.13 3.15
C ASN A 151 24.38 -14.75 4.54
N SER A 152 23.30 -15.14 5.24
CA SER A 152 23.38 -15.75 6.57
C SER A 152 22.17 -16.65 6.86
N LEU A 153 22.34 -17.57 7.83
CA LEU A 153 21.23 -18.37 8.36
C LEU A 153 20.15 -17.51 9.02
N GLY A 154 20.52 -16.34 9.57
CA GLY A 154 19.58 -15.37 10.12
C GLY A 154 18.63 -14.81 9.05
N GLU A 155 19.15 -14.49 7.86
CA GLU A 155 18.32 -14.06 6.73
C GLU A 155 17.35 -15.15 6.27
N ILE A 156 17.81 -16.40 6.20
CA ILE A 156 16.96 -17.55 5.88
C ILE A 156 15.85 -17.70 6.92
N LYS A 157 16.19 -17.65 8.22
CA LYS A 157 15.20 -17.68 9.30
C LYS A 157 14.18 -16.56 9.18
N SER A 158 14.64 -15.35 8.90
CA SER A 158 13.80 -14.17 8.72
C SER A 158 12.79 -14.36 7.58
N ARG A 159 13.21 -14.97 6.45
CA ARG A 159 12.35 -15.28 5.29
C ARG A 159 11.34 -16.39 5.55
N LEU A 160 11.72 -17.43 6.31
CA LEU A 160 10.87 -18.60 6.55
C LEU A 160 9.88 -18.42 7.70
N THR A 161 10.12 -17.47 8.61
CA THR A 161 9.20 -17.23 9.74
C THR A 161 7.80 -16.80 9.28
N PRO A 162 7.62 -15.86 8.33
CA PRO A 162 6.31 -15.56 7.75
C PRO A 162 5.62 -16.78 7.11
N GLU A 163 6.41 -17.64 6.46
CA GLU A 163 5.90 -18.84 5.79
C GLU A 163 5.38 -19.87 6.80
N TYR A 164 6.03 -20.02 7.95
CA TYR A 164 5.50 -20.81 9.06
C TYR A 164 4.15 -20.27 9.56
N TRP A 165 4.04 -18.96 9.79
CA TRP A 165 2.78 -18.37 10.25
C TRP A 165 1.68 -18.46 9.18
N THR A 166 2.05 -18.43 7.90
CA THR A 166 1.11 -18.69 6.79
C THR A 166 0.60 -20.13 6.82
N HIS A 167 1.45 -21.11 7.13
CA HIS A 167 1.02 -22.49 7.33
C HIS A 167 0.03 -22.63 8.51
N VAL A 168 0.33 -22.02 9.67
CA VAL A 168 -0.59 -22.03 10.82
C VAL A 168 -1.91 -21.33 10.49
N GLU A 169 -1.85 -20.21 9.76
CA GLU A 169 -3.03 -19.51 9.26
C GLU A 169 -3.86 -20.40 8.34
N TYR A 170 -3.23 -21.23 7.49
CA TYR A 170 -3.95 -22.10 6.57
C TYR A 170 -4.56 -23.34 7.24
N PHE A 171 -3.94 -23.86 8.30
CA PHE A 171 -4.37 -25.09 8.97
C PHE A 171 -4.53 -24.96 10.51
N PRO A 172 -5.36 -24.03 11.02
CA PRO A 172 -5.32 -23.64 12.43
C PRO A 172 -6.13 -24.55 13.37
N MET A 173 -7.03 -25.40 12.85
CA MET A 173 -8.12 -26.06 13.60
C MET A 173 -7.73 -27.35 14.33
N HIS A 174 -6.48 -27.76 14.21
CA HIS A 174 -5.97 -28.99 14.83
C HIS A 174 -4.68 -28.75 15.63
N LEU A 175 -4.15 -27.53 15.56
CA LEU A 175 -2.93 -27.12 16.20
C LEU A 175 -3.23 -26.54 17.59
N PRO A 176 -2.49 -26.89 18.63
CA PRO A 176 -2.46 -26.11 19.86
C PRO A 176 -1.42 -25.00 19.72
N VAL A 177 -1.81 -23.77 19.35
CA VAL A 177 -0.86 -22.64 19.38
C VAL A 177 -0.51 -22.34 20.84
N ARG A 178 0.79 -22.42 21.11
CA ARG A 178 1.40 -22.16 22.41
C ARG A 178 0.98 -20.79 22.96
N ARG A 179 0.65 -20.75 24.26
CA ARG A 179 0.28 -19.50 24.95
C ARG A 179 1.43 -18.48 24.92
N GLU A 180 2.66 -18.96 24.94
CA GLU A 180 3.87 -18.13 24.86
C GLU A 180 3.90 -17.29 23.57
N ALA A 181 3.43 -17.84 22.44
CA ALA A 181 3.39 -17.12 21.19
C ALA A 181 2.35 -15.99 21.19
N GLU A 182 1.22 -16.18 21.88
CA GLU A 182 0.22 -15.12 22.08
C GLU A 182 0.74 -14.05 23.04
N ASP A 183 1.34 -14.45 24.17
CA ASP A 183 1.90 -13.52 25.16
C ASP A 183 2.99 -12.64 24.56
N GLN A 184 3.86 -13.24 23.74
CA GLN A 184 4.87 -12.51 22.99
C GLN A 184 4.22 -11.55 21.99
N LEU A 185 3.18 -11.97 21.28
CA LEU A 185 2.45 -11.12 20.33
C LEU A 185 1.83 -9.90 21.01
N VAL A 186 1.18 -10.11 22.17
CA VAL A 186 0.61 -9.05 23.00
C VAL A 186 1.69 -8.04 23.43
N GLY A 187 2.85 -8.54 23.87
CA GLY A 187 4.00 -7.69 24.20
C GLY A 187 4.48 -6.86 23.00
N ILE A 188 4.58 -7.49 21.82
CA ILE A 188 4.99 -6.83 20.58
C ILE A 188 4.00 -5.75 20.16
N LEU A 189 2.69 -6.01 20.25
CA LEU A 189 1.65 -5.02 19.92
C LEU A 189 1.65 -3.83 20.88
N ARG A 190 1.89 -4.05 22.17
CA ARG A 190 2.04 -2.97 23.16
C ARG A 190 3.27 -2.11 22.86
N HIS A 191 4.41 -2.74 22.55
CA HIS A 191 5.60 -2.03 22.11
C HIS A 191 5.34 -1.22 20.83
N GLY A 192 4.76 -1.87 19.80
CA GLY A 192 4.45 -1.22 18.53
C GLY A 192 3.48 -0.05 18.66
N CYS A 193 2.52 -0.13 19.60
CA CYS A 193 1.63 0.97 19.94
C CYS A 193 2.43 2.20 20.43
N VAL A 194 3.33 2.01 21.39
CA VAL A 194 4.15 3.11 21.92
C VAL A 194 5.09 3.64 20.85
N ASP A 195 5.77 2.74 20.12
CA ASP A 195 6.68 3.10 19.03
C ASP A 195 5.97 3.95 17.96
N ASN A 196 4.75 3.59 17.54
CA ASN A 196 3.99 4.38 16.57
C ASN A 196 3.56 5.75 17.12
N MET A 197 3.27 5.85 18.42
CA MET A 197 2.91 7.12 19.07
C MET A 197 4.11 8.06 19.23
N THR A 198 5.29 7.51 19.52
CA THR A 198 6.48 8.30 19.85
C THR A 198 7.43 8.51 18.67
N SER A 199 7.32 7.70 17.61
CA SER A 199 8.20 7.72 16.46
C SER A 199 7.45 7.86 15.12
N PRO A 200 7.54 9.02 14.45
CA PRO A 200 6.98 9.22 13.10
C PRO A 200 7.59 8.30 12.03
N GLY A 201 8.78 7.77 12.32
CA GLY A 201 9.55 6.88 11.45
C GLY A 201 9.37 5.39 11.74
N SER A 202 8.44 5.01 12.63
CA SER A 202 8.22 3.63 13.04
C SER A 202 8.10 2.68 11.84
N THR A 203 8.82 1.56 11.91
CA THR A 203 8.75 0.47 10.93
C THR A 203 7.69 -0.58 11.29
N PHE A 204 6.94 -0.36 12.38
CA PHE A 204 5.90 -1.26 12.84
C PHE A 204 4.73 -1.26 11.85
N PRO A 205 4.16 -2.43 11.48
CA PRO A 205 3.18 -2.52 10.40
C PRO A 205 1.80 -1.97 10.74
N PHE A 206 1.52 -1.69 12.02
CA PHE A 206 0.21 -1.30 12.50
C PHE A 206 0.24 0.08 13.16
N SER A 207 -0.86 0.80 13.03
CA SER A 207 -1.12 2.03 13.78
C SER A 207 -1.34 1.76 15.26
N GLU A 208 -1.20 2.81 16.08
CA GLU A 208 -1.63 2.79 17.49
C GLU A 208 -3.08 2.32 17.64
N GLU A 209 -4.02 2.84 16.83
CA GLU A 209 -5.42 2.45 16.89
C GLU A 209 -5.63 0.97 16.57
N GLU A 210 -4.95 0.44 15.54
CA GLU A 210 -5.01 -0.98 15.18
C GLU A 210 -4.41 -1.86 16.27
N CYS A 211 -3.28 -1.46 16.86
CA CYS A 211 -2.68 -2.17 17.99
C CYS A 211 -3.67 -2.29 19.15
N ARG A 212 -4.34 -1.19 19.54
CA ARG A 212 -5.35 -1.20 20.61
C ARG A 212 -6.54 -2.10 20.28
N LYS A 213 -7.02 -2.07 19.03
CA LYS A 213 -8.12 -2.94 18.56
C LYS A 213 -7.72 -4.41 18.63
N TYR A 214 -6.52 -4.78 18.17
CA TYR A 214 -6.03 -6.16 18.24
C TYR A 214 -5.83 -6.64 19.69
N LEU A 215 -5.29 -5.80 20.57
CA LEU A 215 -5.14 -6.14 21.99
C LEU A 215 -6.49 -6.47 22.65
N LYS A 216 -7.54 -5.68 22.35
CA LYS A 216 -8.89 -5.95 22.84
C LYS A 216 -9.45 -7.29 22.34
N ILE A 217 -9.14 -7.67 21.09
CA ILE A 217 -9.53 -8.98 20.55
C ILE A 217 -8.85 -10.11 21.33
N PHE A 218 -7.54 -10.00 21.62
CA PHE A 218 -6.82 -11.01 22.40
C PHE A 218 -7.28 -11.11 23.86
N GLU A 219 -7.68 -10.01 24.48
CA GLU A 219 -8.30 -10.03 25.81
C GLU A 219 -9.61 -10.83 25.83
N GLY A 220 -10.41 -10.72 24.76
CA GLY A 220 -11.64 -11.50 24.60
C GLY A 220 -11.41 -13.01 24.56
N PHE A 221 -10.31 -13.46 23.94
CA PHE A 221 -9.97 -14.88 23.88
C PHE A 221 -9.49 -15.46 25.22
N ARG A 222 -8.84 -14.65 26.07
CA ARG A 222 -8.31 -15.08 27.37
C ARG A 222 -9.37 -15.36 28.43
N SER A 223 -10.60 -14.87 28.22
CA SER A 223 -11.70 -15.02 29.17
C SER A 223 -12.42 -16.38 29.07
N GLN A 224 -11.94 -17.28 28.21
CA GLN A 224 -12.51 -18.62 28.00
C GLN A 224 -11.70 -19.66 28.80
N ASP A 225 -12.38 -20.42 29.67
CA ASP A 225 -11.75 -21.47 30.47
C ASP A 225 -11.07 -22.53 29.58
N PRO A 226 -9.94 -23.12 30.02
CA PRO A 226 -9.22 -24.14 29.28
C PRO A 226 -10.04 -25.43 29.19
N SER A 227 -10.85 -25.54 28.14
CA SER A 227 -11.51 -26.78 27.72
C SER A 227 -10.62 -27.55 26.72
N PRO A 228 -10.85 -28.86 26.46
CA PRO A 228 -10.10 -29.58 25.43
C PRO A 228 -10.24 -28.90 24.05
N LEU A 229 -9.18 -28.97 23.22
CA LEU A 229 -9.03 -28.24 21.94
C LEU A 229 -10.36 -28.08 21.20
N SER A 230 -10.97 -26.92 21.39
CA SER A 230 -12.29 -26.59 20.90
C SER A 230 -12.17 -25.97 19.51
N THR A 231 -13.25 -25.97 18.73
CA THR A 231 -13.29 -25.22 17.47
C THR A 231 -12.98 -23.73 17.69
N ALA A 232 -13.30 -23.19 18.87
CA ALA A 232 -12.96 -21.82 19.28
C ALA A 232 -11.44 -21.56 19.29
N ASP A 233 -10.64 -22.55 19.72
CA ASP A 233 -9.17 -22.45 19.72
C ASP A 233 -8.61 -22.34 18.30
N GLY A 234 -9.23 -23.01 17.33
CA GLY A 234 -8.84 -22.91 15.93
C GLY A 234 -9.06 -21.52 15.33
N TYR A 235 -10.15 -20.83 15.68
CA TYR A 235 -10.36 -19.43 15.29
C TYR A 235 -9.32 -18.50 15.91
N ARG A 236 -9.05 -18.68 17.21
CA ARG A 236 -8.00 -17.94 17.92
C ARG A 236 -6.62 -18.12 17.25
N ASN A 237 -6.27 -19.36 16.90
CA ASN A 237 -5.02 -19.68 16.22
C ASN A 237 -4.89 -18.99 14.87
N ALA A 238 -5.97 -18.97 14.07
CA ALA A 238 -6.00 -18.29 12.78
C ALA A 238 -5.72 -16.79 12.93
N VAL A 239 -6.32 -16.15 13.94
CA VAL A 239 -6.10 -14.72 14.24
C VAL A 239 -4.66 -14.48 14.68
N ILE A 240 -4.14 -15.26 15.63
CA ILE A 240 -2.75 -15.15 16.10
C ILE A 240 -1.78 -15.28 14.93
N ALA A 241 -1.97 -16.31 14.10
CA ALA A 241 -1.12 -16.58 12.94
C ALA A 241 -1.14 -15.43 11.93
N ARG A 242 -2.32 -14.90 11.61
CA ARG A 242 -2.48 -13.77 10.67
C ARG A 242 -1.73 -12.51 11.13
N ILE A 243 -1.83 -12.16 12.42
CA ILE A 243 -1.14 -10.97 12.97
C ILE A 243 0.37 -11.22 13.06
N TRP A 244 0.80 -12.40 13.50
CA TRP A 244 2.21 -12.79 13.50
C TRP A 244 2.82 -12.76 12.11
N ASN A 245 2.10 -13.25 11.10
CA ASN A 245 2.54 -13.26 9.71
C ASN A 245 2.81 -11.83 9.20
N ALA A 246 1.91 -10.89 9.48
CA ALA A 246 2.10 -9.48 9.14
C ALA A 246 3.33 -8.86 9.83
N ILE A 247 3.52 -9.11 11.13
CA ILE A 247 4.68 -8.63 11.89
C ILE A 247 5.97 -9.28 11.39
N ALA A 248 5.98 -10.59 11.14
CA ALA A 248 7.12 -11.32 10.64
C ALA A 248 7.55 -10.80 9.26
N ARG A 249 6.60 -10.49 8.36
CA ARG A 249 6.90 -9.85 7.06
C ARG A 249 7.52 -8.47 7.23
N ALA A 250 6.95 -7.64 8.10
CA ALA A 250 7.49 -6.30 8.37
C ALA A 250 8.91 -6.37 8.96
N ARG A 251 9.15 -7.31 9.87
CA ARG A 251 10.47 -7.62 10.43
C ARG A 251 11.46 -8.10 9.38
N HIS A 252 11.01 -8.95 8.46
CA HIS A 252 11.83 -9.42 7.36
C HIS A 252 12.26 -8.29 6.43
N ILE A 253 11.31 -7.46 6.00
CA ILE A 253 11.55 -6.30 5.13
C ILE A 253 12.56 -5.33 5.77
N ASN A 254 12.50 -5.16 7.09
CA ASN A 254 13.36 -4.25 7.84
C ASN A 254 14.60 -4.92 8.45
N SER A 255 14.94 -6.15 8.03
CA SER A 255 16.14 -6.87 8.52
C SER A 255 16.23 -6.98 10.04
N PHE A 256 15.10 -7.14 10.73
CA PHE A 256 15.01 -7.18 12.18
C PHE A 256 15.90 -8.29 12.77
N GLY A 257 16.77 -7.92 13.71
CA GLY A 257 17.69 -8.85 14.38
C GLY A 257 18.87 -9.34 13.54
N LEU A 258 19.12 -8.74 12.37
CA LEU A 258 20.29 -9.00 11.52
C LEU A 258 21.35 -7.90 11.68
N GLU A 259 22.46 -7.99 10.95
CA GLU A 259 23.61 -7.08 11.08
C GLU A 259 23.27 -5.60 10.82
N ARG A 260 22.31 -5.33 9.93
CA ARG A 260 21.92 -3.96 9.52
C ARG A 260 20.40 -3.81 9.54
N PRO A 261 19.77 -3.77 10.73
CA PRO A 261 18.33 -3.60 10.83
C PRO A 261 17.95 -2.16 10.45
N ARG A 262 16.86 -2.01 9.69
CA ARG A 262 16.25 -0.69 9.47
C ARG A 262 15.42 -0.35 10.71
N LEU A 263 15.90 0.61 11.48
CA LEU A 263 15.25 1.03 12.73
C LEU A 263 14.19 2.11 12.50
N ASP A 264 14.36 2.91 11.45
CA ASP A 264 13.45 4.00 11.07
C ASP A 264 13.25 3.97 9.55
N ARG A 265 12.00 4.11 9.09
CA ARG A 265 11.64 4.11 7.66
C ARG A 265 12.34 5.23 6.88
N LEU A 266 12.72 6.32 7.54
CA LEU A 266 13.39 7.50 6.97
C LEU A 266 14.91 7.37 6.94
N GLN A 267 15.49 6.27 7.47
CA GLN A 267 16.93 6.05 7.39
C GLN A 267 17.43 6.05 5.93
N GLY A 268 18.43 6.89 5.65
CA GLY A 268 19.00 7.02 4.31
C GLY A 268 18.14 7.79 3.31
N VAL A 269 17.06 8.46 3.74
CA VAL A 269 16.16 9.20 2.84
C VAL A 269 16.87 10.36 2.16
N SER A 270 17.84 11.01 2.81
CA SER A 270 18.65 12.08 2.24
C SER A 270 19.48 11.60 1.04
N GLU A 271 20.16 10.47 1.20
CA GLU A 271 20.97 9.83 0.17
C GLU A 271 20.09 9.34 -0.98
N PHE A 272 18.94 8.74 -0.64
CA PHE A 272 17.96 8.29 -1.61
C PHE A 272 17.39 9.44 -2.44
N SER A 273 16.99 10.54 -1.79
CA SER A 273 16.45 11.74 -2.44
C SER A 273 17.49 12.42 -3.33
N ARG A 274 18.74 12.53 -2.85
CA ARG A 274 19.86 13.06 -3.65
C ARG A 274 20.12 12.21 -4.89
N GLY A 275 19.98 10.88 -4.79
CA GLY A 275 20.10 9.97 -5.92
C GLY A 275 19.08 10.24 -7.03
N GLN A 276 17.87 10.68 -6.67
CA GLN A 276 16.79 11.01 -7.62
C GLN A 276 16.94 12.40 -8.28
N MET A 277 17.73 13.29 -7.67
CA MET A 277 17.94 14.67 -8.17
C MET A 277 19.07 14.78 -9.20
N GLN A 278 19.21 13.80 -10.09
CA GLN A 278 20.19 13.88 -11.18
C GLN A 278 19.91 15.09 -12.08
N PRO A 279 20.97 15.78 -12.57
CA PRO A 279 20.81 16.99 -13.35
C PRO A 279 20.08 16.71 -14.66
N SER A 280 18.97 17.42 -14.88
CA SER A 280 18.18 17.33 -16.11
C SER A 280 17.55 18.69 -16.41
N LYS A 281 17.84 19.21 -17.61
CA LYS A 281 17.35 20.53 -18.04
C LYS A 281 15.83 20.53 -18.25
N THR A 282 15.27 19.45 -18.80
CA THR A 282 13.83 19.33 -19.05
C THR A 282 13.03 19.24 -17.76
N LEU A 283 13.49 18.44 -16.80
CA LEU A 283 12.83 18.34 -15.49
C LEU A 283 12.98 19.63 -14.69
N LYS A 284 14.14 20.30 -14.77
CA LYS A 284 14.32 21.61 -14.14
C LYS A 284 13.36 22.65 -14.71
N LEU A 285 13.13 22.64 -16.03
CA LEU A 285 12.11 23.49 -16.64
C LEU A 285 10.71 23.15 -16.12
N GLY A 286 10.35 21.87 -16.04
CA GLY A 286 9.07 21.42 -15.50
C GLY A 286 8.83 21.83 -14.05
N GLU A 287 9.85 21.74 -13.19
CA GLU A 287 9.78 22.18 -11.79
C GLU A 287 9.62 23.69 -11.65
N THR A 288 10.33 24.46 -12.48
CA THR A 288 10.17 25.92 -12.53
C THR A 288 8.76 26.28 -12.98
N LEU A 289 8.22 25.60 -13.99
CA LEU A 289 6.84 25.79 -14.44
C LEU A 289 5.82 25.35 -13.39
N ALA A 290 6.20 24.44 -12.48
CA ALA A 290 5.38 24.02 -11.37
C ALA A 290 5.54 24.87 -10.10
N PHE A 291 6.21 26.04 -10.19
CA PHE A 291 6.45 26.95 -9.06
C PHE A 291 7.18 26.29 -7.87
N GLY A 292 7.94 25.23 -8.12
CA GLY A 292 8.63 24.48 -7.06
C GLY A 292 7.75 23.54 -6.22
N LEU A 293 6.42 23.51 -6.43
CA LEU A 293 5.47 22.63 -5.72
C LEU A 293 5.84 21.14 -5.86
N SER A 294 6.44 20.78 -7.00
CA SER A 294 6.89 19.42 -7.26
C SER A 294 7.99 18.95 -6.29
N ARG A 295 8.75 19.87 -5.67
CA ARG A 295 9.81 19.50 -4.71
C ARG A 295 9.24 18.92 -3.42
N GLU A 296 8.23 19.58 -2.85
CA GLU A 296 7.55 19.09 -1.64
C GLU A 296 6.89 17.72 -1.90
N VAL A 297 6.24 17.57 -3.06
CA VAL A 297 5.65 16.29 -3.45
C VAL A 297 6.73 15.22 -3.67
N LEU A 298 7.87 15.58 -4.27
CA LEU A 298 9.00 14.67 -4.46
C LEU A 298 9.60 14.23 -3.12
N GLU A 299 9.75 15.13 -2.15
CA GLU A 299 10.22 14.80 -0.80
C GLU A 299 9.29 13.78 -0.14
N ARG A 300 7.98 14.05 -0.13
CA ARG A 300 6.97 13.12 0.40
C ARG A 300 7.00 11.76 -0.32
N LEU A 301 7.08 11.76 -1.65
CA LEU A 301 7.20 10.54 -2.45
C LEU A 301 8.48 9.76 -2.10
N SER A 302 9.59 10.46 -1.89
CA SER A 302 10.89 9.86 -1.57
C SER A 302 10.90 9.25 -0.17
N GLU A 303 10.26 9.89 0.81
CA GLU A 303 10.07 9.33 2.15
C GLU A 303 9.23 8.04 2.14
N MET A 304 8.19 7.99 1.29
CA MET A 304 7.29 6.83 1.21
C MET A 304 7.83 5.69 0.35
N TRP A 305 8.72 5.98 -0.60
CA TRP A 305 9.39 4.98 -1.46
C TRP A 305 10.82 4.65 -1.00
N ASN A 306 11.24 5.16 0.17
CA ASN A 306 12.60 4.98 0.66
C ASN A 306 12.94 3.49 0.81
N GLY A 307 14.08 3.09 0.22
CA GLY A 307 14.53 1.71 0.20
C GLY A 307 13.59 0.74 -0.52
N ARG A 308 12.71 1.25 -1.41
CA ARG A 308 11.73 0.48 -2.22
C ARG A 308 10.77 -0.37 -1.39
N VAL A 309 10.37 0.14 -0.23
CA VAL A 309 9.40 -0.51 0.66
C VAL A 309 8.10 0.28 0.67
N VAL A 310 6.98 -0.41 0.41
CA VAL A 310 5.65 0.20 0.48
C VAL A 310 5.05 0.04 1.87
N TYR A 311 4.87 1.16 2.56
CA TYR A 311 4.02 1.24 3.74
C TYR A 311 2.62 1.70 3.34
N GLN A 312 1.71 0.75 3.11
CA GLN A 312 0.37 0.99 2.56
C GLN A 312 -0.36 2.16 3.23
N ARG A 313 -0.34 2.25 4.57
CA ARG A 313 -0.98 3.33 5.33
C ARG A 313 -0.53 4.73 4.90
N HIS A 314 0.78 4.96 4.76
CA HIS A 314 1.32 6.27 4.41
C HIS A 314 0.95 6.67 2.98
N TRP A 315 0.99 5.71 2.05
CA TRP A 315 0.54 5.92 0.67
C TRP A 315 -0.95 6.24 0.56
N GLN A 316 -1.80 5.56 1.35
CA GLN A 316 -3.23 5.83 1.38
C GLN A 316 -3.53 7.25 1.87
N ILE A 317 -2.85 7.69 2.93
CA ILE A 317 -2.96 9.07 3.43
C ILE A 317 -2.53 10.06 2.35
N PHE A 318 -1.36 9.86 1.73
CA PHE A 318 -0.87 10.73 0.68
C PHE A 318 -1.84 10.86 -0.49
N PHE A 319 -2.32 9.75 -1.06
CA PHE A 319 -3.22 9.81 -2.21
C PHE A 319 -4.59 10.35 -1.85
N ARG A 320 -5.08 10.14 -0.62
CA ARG A 320 -6.31 10.78 -0.14
C ARG A 320 -6.18 12.29 -0.12
N ASP A 321 -5.08 12.79 0.44
CA ASP A 321 -4.83 14.23 0.52
C ASP A 321 -4.67 14.83 -0.90
N MET A 322 -3.88 14.19 -1.77
CA MET A 322 -3.73 14.60 -3.18
C MET A 322 -5.05 14.60 -3.96
N ARG A 323 -5.91 13.60 -3.78
CA ARG A 323 -7.25 13.56 -4.41
C ARG A 323 -8.12 14.72 -3.96
N ALA A 324 -8.10 15.05 -2.66
CA ALA A 324 -8.84 16.18 -2.13
C ALA A 324 -8.37 17.51 -2.75
N ASP A 325 -7.05 17.68 -2.88
CA ASP A 325 -6.46 18.87 -3.50
C ASP A 325 -6.79 18.96 -4.99
N TRP A 326 -6.67 17.87 -5.75
CA TRP A 326 -7.07 17.84 -7.16
C TRP A 326 -8.54 18.19 -7.36
N LEU A 327 -9.44 17.69 -6.51
CA LEU A 327 -10.86 18.02 -6.61
C LEU A 327 -11.12 19.51 -6.35
N ARG A 328 -10.44 20.11 -5.36
CA ARG A 328 -10.50 21.56 -5.10
C ARG A 328 -9.99 22.36 -6.29
N ILE A 329 -8.84 21.96 -6.84
CA ILE A 329 -8.23 22.61 -8.01
C ILE A 329 -9.12 22.47 -9.26
N ALA A 330 -9.77 21.33 -9.47
CA ALA A 330 -10.72 21.15 -10.55
C ALA A 330 -11.90 22.13 -10.42
N GLY A 331 -12.42 22.31 -9.21
CA GLY A 331 -13.47 23.30 -8.93
C GLY A 331 -13.03 24.74 -9.21
N THR A 332 -11.87 25.16 -8.69
CA THR A 332 -11.30 26.49 -8.96
C THR A 332 -11.07 26.72 -10.45
N SER A 333 -10.53 25.72 -11.15
CA SER A 333 -10.29 25.78 -12.59
C SER A 333 -11.60 25.91 -13.38
N ALA A 334 -12.64 25.19 -12.97
CA ALA A 334 -13.96 25.28 -13.60
C ALA A 334 -14.58 26.68 -13.44
N ILE A 335 -14.40 27.35 -12.29
CA ILE A 335 -14.86 28.73 -12.08
C ILE A 335 -14.15 29.70 -13.04
N ILE A 336 -12.82 29.59 -13.16
CA ILE A 336 -12.03 30.43 -14.09
C ILE A 336 -12.46 30.15 -15.54
N TRP A 337 -12.67 28.89 -15.89
CA TRP A 337 -13.12 28.48 -17.22
C TRP A 337 -14.52 29.05 -17.54
N LEU A 338 -15.47 28.97 -16.60
CA LEU A 338 -16.81 29.55 -16.75
C LEU A 338 -16.77 31.07 -16.91
N GLY A 339 -15.97 31.77 -16.10
CA GLY A 339 -15.78 33.21 -16.24
C GLY A 339 -15.15 33.60 -17.57
N SER A 340 -14.15 32.86 -18.01
CA SER A 340 -13.45 33.12 -19.28
C SER A 340 -14.34 32.87 -20.49
N THR A 341 -15.09 31.77 -20.48
CA THR A 341 -16.04 31.43 -21.56
C THR A 341 -17.22 32.41 -21.63
N ALA A 342 -17.72 32.92 -20.50
CA ALA A 342 -18.75 33.96 -20.49
C ALA A 342 -18.26 35.26 -21.13
N LEU A 343 -17.02 35.68 -20.84
CA LEU A 343 -16.43 36.86 -21.47
C LEU A 343 -16.22 36.67 -22.97
N LEU A 344 -15.73 35.49 -23.40
CA LEU A 344 -15.61 35.15 -24.82
C LEU A 344 -16.97 35.19 -25.53
N ALA A 345 -18.01 34.64 -24.89
CA ALA A 345 -19.38 34.64 -25.43
C ALA A 345 -19.96 36.07 -25.52
N SER A 346 -19.54 36.98 -24.65
CA SER A 346 -19.93 38.40 -24.70
C SER A 346 -19.23 39.21 -25.81
N GLY A 347 -18.36 38.57 -26.60
CA GLY A 347 -17.63 39.19 -27.71
C GLY A 347 -16.27 39.78 -27.34
N VAL A 348 -15.81 39.61 -26.10
CA VAL A 348 -14.45 40.00 -25.70
C VAL A 348 -13.48 38.94 -26.21
N THR A 349 -12.59 39.29 -27.13
CA THR A 349 -11.60 38.36 -27.69
C THR A 349 -10.19 38.93 -27.57
N ASN A 350 -9.42 38.44 -26.59
CA ASN A 350 -7.99 38.71 -26.50
C ASN A 350 -7.20 37.42 -26.25
N ILE A 351 -5.92 37.42 -26.66
CA ILE A 351 -5.04 36.25 -26.57
C ILE A 351 -4.92 35.72 -25.13
N PRO A 352 -4.76 36.56 -24.09
CA PRO A 352 -4.69 36.07 -22.70
C PRO A 352 -5.95 35.33 -22.24
N LEU A 353 -7.14 35.77 -22.66
CA LEU A 353 -8.41 35.13 -22.31
C LEU A 353 -8.56 33.74 -22.96
N LEU A 354 -8.17 33.61 -24.23
CA LEU A 354 -8.16 32.32 -24.93
C LEU A 354 -7.19 31.33 -24.25
N ALA A 355 -5.99 31.80 -23.90
CA ALA A 355 -5.00 30.98 -23.21
C ALA A 355 -5.47 30.59 -21.80
N SER A 356 -6.08 31.51 -21.05
CA SER A 356 -6.67 31.21 -19.74
C SER A 356 -7.78 30.16 -19.83
N THR A 357 -8.66 30.27 -20.83
CA THR A 357 -9.74 29.31 -21.08
C THR A 357 -9.17 27.91 -21.35
N ALA A 358 -8.16 27.79 -22.22
CA ALA A 358 -7.56 26.50 -22.57
C ALA A 358 -6.80 25.87 -21.40
N LEU A 359 -6.07 26.66 -20.60
CA LEU A 359 -5.32 26.15 -19.45
C LEU A 359 -6.24 25.74 -18.30
N SER A 360 -7.30 26.51 -18.03
CA SER A 360 -8.28 26.18 -16.99
C SER A 360 -9.09 24.92 -17.33
N SER A 361 -9.51 24.74 -18.59
CA SER A 361 -10.16 23.50 -19.03
C SER A 361 -9.22 22.29 -18.94
N SER A 362 -7.96 22.47 -19.36
CA SER A 362 -6.94 21.42 -19.29
C SER A 362 -6.63 21.05 -17.84
N SER A 363 -6.53 22.04 -16.94
CA SER A 363 -6.32 21.81 -15.51
C SER A 363 -7.43 20.96 -14.90
N ALA A 364 -8.69 21.34 -15.13
CA ALA A 364 -9.85 20.60 -14.62
C ALA A 364 -9.85 19.16 -15.14
N PHE A 365 -9.57 18.97 -16.43
CA PHE A 365 -9.50 17.64 -17.03
C PHE A 365 -8.38 16.78 -16.43
N VAL A 366 -7.16 17.32 -16.33
CA VAL A 366 -6.01 16.60 -15.76
C VAL A 366 -6.25 16.26 -14.29
N ALA A 367 -6.80 17.18 -13.50
CA ALA A 367 -7.16 16.94 -12.09
C ALA A 367 -8.14 15.77 -11.94
N LEU A 368 -9.22 15.76 -12.74
CA LEU A 368 -10.19 14.66 -12.72
C LEU A 368 -9.60 13.33 -13.23
N ALA A 369 -8.74 13.37 -14.25
CA ALA A 369 -8.03 12.20 -14.74
C ALA A 369 -7.09 11.61 -13.68
N LEU A 370 -6.39 12.47 -12.92
CA LEU A 370 -5.53 12.04 -11.80
C LEU A 370 -6.36 11.43 -10.66
N CYS A 371 -7.51 12.02 -10.31
CA CYS A 371 -8.45 11.43 -9.35
C CYS A 371 -8.90 10.04 -9.78
N HIS A 372 -9.24 9.86 -11.07
CA HIS A 372 -9.65 8.57 -11.61
C HIS A 372 -8.51 7.54 -11.61
N LYS A 373 -7.30 7.95 -12.00
CA LYS A 373 -6.13 7.05 -12.06
C LYS A 373 -5.67 6.59 -10.68
N HIS A 374 -5.86 7.41 -9.65
CA HIS A 374 -5.42 7.12 -8.27
C HIS A 374 -6.60 6.85 -7.33
N ARG A 375 -7.66 6.19 -7.83
CA ARG A 375 -8.78 5.80 -6.97
C ARG A 375 -8.36 4.76 -5.93
N GLU A 376 -9.07 4.76 -4.81
CA GLU A 376 -8.79 3.89 -3.66
C GLU A 376 -8.91 2.40 -3.99
N ASP A 377 -9.84 2.02 -4.87
CA ASP A 377 -10.04 0.64 -5.30
C ASP A 377 -8.88 0.12 -6.18
N ILE A 378 -8.25 0.98 -6.96
CA ILE A 378 -7.12 0.61 -7.84
C ILE A 378 -5.83 0.44 -7.03
N LEU A 379 -5.62 1.33 -6.05
CA LEU A 379 -4.41 1.36 -5.22
C LEU A 379 -4.72 0.88 -3.81
N ALA A 380 -5.56 -0.15 -3.66
CA ALA A 380 -6.06 -0.60 -2.36
C ALA A 380 -4.97 -1.26 -1.51
N THR A 381 -4.14 -2.10 -2.11
CA THR A 381 -3.17 -2.94 -1.39
C THR A 381 -1.72 -2.49 -1.59
N GLY A 382 -0.84 -2.84 -0.64
CA GLY A 382 0.61 -2.62 -0.76
C GLY A 382 1.21 -3.14 -2.09
N PRO A 383 0.88 -4.36 -2.55
CA PRO A 383 1.30 -4.86 -3.86
C PRO A 383 0.81 -4.03 -5.05
N ASP A 384 -0.43 -3.52 -5.02
CA ASP A 384 -0.94 -2.66 -6.10
C ASP A 384 -0.16 -1.35 -6.19
N ILE A 385 0.08 -0.72 -5.04
CA ILE A 385 0.90 0.50 -4.92
C ILE A 385 2.33 0.23 -5.39
N SER A 386 2.94 -0.89 -4.96
CA SER A 386 4.29 -1.25 -5.38
C SER A 386 4.39 -1.43 -6.89
N ARG A 387 3.43 -2.15 -7.50
CA ARG A 387 3.37 -2.33 -8.95
C ARG A 387 3.22 -0.99 -9.67
N TYR A 388 2.35 -0.12 -9.16
CA TYR A 388 2.17 1.21 -9.72
C TYR A 388 3.47 2.04 -9.66
N ILE A 389 4.07 2.19 -8.49
CA ILE A 389 5.27 3.03 -8.31
C ILE A 389 6.44 2.50 -9.12
N MET A 390 6.66 1.19 -9.17
CA MET A 390 7.67 0.58 -10.03
C MET A 390 7.42 0.84 -11.52
N SER A 391 6.16 0.95 -11.95
CA SER A 391 5.83 1.23 -13.36
C SER A 391 6.08 2.69 -13.77
N VAL A 392 6.08 3.61 -12.81
CA VAL A 392 6.27 5.06 -13.05
C VAL A 392 7.63 5.58 -12.62
N GLU A 393 8.40 4.80 -11.84
CA GLU A 393 9.77 5.12 -11.43
C GLU A 393 10.68 5.20 -12.67
N ASN A 394 11.26 6.36 -12.90
CA ASN A 394 12.22 6.55 -13.97
C ASN A 394 13.60 6.03 -13.55
N TYR A 395 14.27 5.28 -14.43
CA TYR A 395 15.59 4.72 -14.14
C TYR A 395 16.65 5.77 -13.72
N TYR A 396 16.65 6.95 -14.34
CA TYR A 396 17.66 7.99 -14.08
C TYR A 396 17.21 9.05 -13.08
N HIS A 397 15.90 9.33 -13.01
CA HIS A 397 15.34 10.45 -12.26
C HIS A 397 14.38 10.04 -11.14
N GLY A 398 14.23 8.74 -10.88
CA GLY A 398 13.33 8.20 -9.87
C GLY A 398 11.90 8.71 -10.03
N LEU A 399 11.34 9.24 -8.94
CA LEU A 399 9.96 9.74 -8.88
C LEU A 399 9.84 11.23 -9.23
N ARG A 400 10.92 11.88 -9.67
CA ARG A 400 10.90 13.30 -10.04
C ARG A 400 9.90 13.63 -11.16
N PRO A 401 9.81 12.86 -12.28
CA PRO A 401 8.78 13.12 -13.29
C PRO A 401 7.36 12.97 -12.74
N LEU A 402 7.14 11.96 -11.88
CA LEU A 402 5.84 11.74 -11.24
C LEU A 402 5.45 12.95 -10.38
N SER A 403 6.38 13.50 -9.59
CA SER A 403 6.10 14.67 -8.76
C SER A 403 5.58 15.87 -9.57
N ILE A 404 6.14 16.12 -10.76
CA ILE A 404 5.71 17.19 -11.67
C ILE A 404 4.31 16.90 -12.21
N ILE A 405 4.03 15.66 -12.61
CA ILE A 405 2.72 15.24 -13.12
C ILE A 405 1.63 15.43 -12.04
N LEU A 406 1.93 15.06 -10.79
CA LEU A 406 0.96 15.16 -9.68
C LEU A 406 0.61 16.62 -9.33
N VAL A 407 1.51 17.57 -9.55
CA VAL A 407 1.25 19.01 -9.30
C VAL A 407 0.79 19.78 -10.55
N LEU A 408 0.79 19.15 -11.72
CA LEU A 408 0.49 19.81 -12.99
C LEU A 408 -0.85 20.60 -12.99
N PRO A 409 -1.97 20.11 -12.44
CA PRO A 409 -3.19 20.89 -12.37
C PRO A 409 -3.04 22.20 -11.58
N HIS A 410 -2.28 22.19 -10.48
CA HIS A 410 -2.04 23.38 -9.67
C HIS A 410 -1.32 24.45 -10.49
N ALA A 411 -0.28 24.04 -11.22
CA ALA A 411 0.48 24.93 -12.09
C ALA A 411 -0.39 25.53 -13.21
N LEU A 412 -1.15 24.68 -13.92
CA LEU A 412 -2.05 25.12 -15.00
C LEU A 412 -3.12 26.10 -14.50
N THR A 413 -3.67 25.85 -13.31
CA THR A 413 -4.65 26.74 -12.67
C THR A 413 -4.04 28.10 -12.35
N ALA A 414 -2.84 28.13 -11.76
CA ALA A 414 -2.14 29.36 -11.45
C ALA A 414 -1.86 30.20 -12.71
N TYR A 415 -1.37 29.57 -13.79
CA TYR A 415 -1.19 30.25 -15.07
C TYR A 415 -2.52 30.75 -15.65
N SER A 416 -3.59 29.96 -15.57
CA SER A 416 -4.91 30.37 -16.05
C SER A 416 -5.43 31.60 -15.30
N ALA A 417 -5.26 31.64 -13.97
CA ALA A 417 -5.67 32.76 -13.13
C ALA A 417 -4.87 34.03 -13.44
N ALA A 418 -3.55 33.91 -13.62
CA ALA A 418 -2.68 35.03 -14.00
C ALA A 418 -3.08 35.61 -15.37
N LEU A 419 -3.29 34.75 -16.38
CA LEU A 419 -3.70 35.17 -17.72
C LEU A 419 -5.12 35.74 -17.75
N PHE A 420 -6.04 35.20 -16.95
CA PHE A 420 -7.38 35.76 -16.78
C PHE A 420 -7.31 37.18 -16.20
N SER A 421 -6.45 37.39 -15.21
CA SER A 421 -6.22 38.71 -14.62
C SER A 421 -5.71 39.69 -15.67
N VAL A 422 -4.68 39.30 -16.44
CA VAL A 422 -4.15 40.13 -17.55
C VAL A 422 -5.23 40.43 -18.59
N ALA A 423 -6.07 39.45 -18.95
CA ALA A 423 -7.16 39.65 -19.90
C ALA A 423 -8.17 40.72 -19.43
N LEU A 424 -8.53 40.69 -18.14
CA LEU A 424 -9.42 41.67 -17.53
C LEU A 424 -8.80 43.06 -17.52
N THR A 425 -7.50 43.18 -17.24
CA THR A 425 -6.78 44.45 -17.28
C THR A 425 -6.76 45.05 -18.66
N THR A 426 -6.45 44.25 -19.68
CA THR A 426 -6.45 44.71 -21.08
C THR A 426 -7.83 45.22 -21.47
N LEU A 427 -8.89 44.49 -21.11
CA LEU A 427 -10.26 44.91 -21.35
C LEU A 427 -10.61 46.21 -20.60
N ALA A 428 -10.16 46.35 -19.36
CA ALA A 428 -10.40 47.55 -18.56
C ALA A 428 -9.68 48.78 -19.12
N ILE A 429 -8.45 48.62 -19.62
CA ILE A 429 -7.68 49.67 -20.28
C ILE A 429 -8.37 50.09 -21.59
N GLU A 430 -8.81 49.13 -22.41
CA GLU A 430 -9.53 49.42 -23.66
C GLU A 430 -10.82 50.20 -23.44
N ARG A 431 -11.47 49.99 -22.28
CA ARG A 431 -12.72 50.67 -21.91
C ARG A 431 -12.52 51.91 -21.03
N ALA A 432 -11.30 52.22 -20.61
CA ALA A 432 -11.01 53.36 -19.76
C ALA A 432 -11.26 54.67 -20.50
N ARG A 433 -11.95 55.62 -19.85
CA ARG A 433 -12.21 56.94 -20.44
C ARG A 433 -11.08 57.92 -20.17
N TYR A 434 -10.35 57.70 -19.07
CA TYR A 434 -9.26 58.56 -18.62
C TYR A 434 -7.98 57.75 -18.35
N ILE A 435 -6.81 58.38 -18.57
CA ILE A 435 -5.49 57.77 -18.34
C ILE A 435 -5.33 57.31 -16.88
N LEU A 436 -5.90 58.07 -15.92
CA LEU A 436 -5.86 57.73 -14.50
C LEU A 436 -6.58 56.41 -14.18
N GLU A 437 -7.70 56.12 -14.85
CA GLU A 437 -8.43 54.86 -14.69
C GLU A 437 -7.58 53.69 -15.22
N ALA A 438 -6.96 53.85 -16.39
CA ALA A 438 -6.07 52.85 -16.96
C ALA A 438 -4.86 52.56 -16.05
N ILE A 439 -4.24 53.60 -15.47
CA ILE A 439 -3.15 53.45 -14.49
C ILE A 439 -3.65 52.69 -13.25
N ALA A 440 -4.83 53.02 -12.72
CA ALA A 440 -5.40 52.34 -11.56
C ALA A 440 -5.63 50.84 -11.83
N PHE A 441 -6.14 50.47 -13.01
CA PHE A 441 -6.33 49.06 -13.37
C PHE A 441 -5.01 48.30 -13.52
N VAL A 442 -3.98 48.90 -14.11
CA VAL A 442 -2.64 48.29 -14.20
C VAL A 442 -2.06 48.06 -12.81
N VAL A 443 -2.13 49.06 -11.93
CA VAL A 443 -1.65 48.93 -10.55
C VAL A 443 -2.42 47.86 -9.78
N ALA A 444 -3.75 47.81 -9.90
CA ALA A 444 -4.59 46.79 -9.27
C ALA A 444 -4.25 45.38 -9.75
N THR A 445 -3.90 45.21 -11.03
CA THR A 445 -3.53 43.91 -11.61
C THR A 445 -2.15 43.46 -11.16
N ILE A 446 -1.19 44.37 -11.15
CA ILE A 446 0.15 44.07 -10.62
C ILE A 446 0.03 43.68 -9.13
N ALA A 447 -0.85 44.34 -8.39
CA ALA A 447 -1.13 44.03 -6.99
C ALA A 447 -1.83 42.68 -6.79
N SER A 448 -2.79 42.31 -7.66
CA SER A 448 -3.60 41.10 -7.50
C SER A 448 -2.98 39.84 -8.11
N ALA A 449 -2.14 39.97 -9.15
CA ALA A 449 -1.59 38.83 -9.88
C ALA A 449 -0.07 38.68 -9.72
N VAL A 450 0.70 39.77 -9.76
CA VAL A 450 2.18 39.68 -9.75
C VAL A 450 2.73 39.60 -8.34
N LEU A 451 2.20 40.40 -7.41
CA LEU A 451 2.63 40.45 -6.02
C LEU A 451 2.41 39.13 -5.26
N PRO A 452 1.27 38.43 -5.38
CA PRO A 452 1.07 37.15 -4.70
C PRO A 452 1.96 36.04 -5.29
N VAL A 453 2.08 35.97 -6.61
CA VAL A 453 2.98 35.01 -7.28
C VAL A 453 4.42 35.25 -6.88
N TYR A 454 4.84 36.51 -6.82
CA TYR A 454 6.16 36.86 -6.31
C TYR A 454 6.34 36.46 -4.85
N ALA A 455 5.39 36.79 -3.97
CA ALA A 455 5.47 36.47 -2.55
C ALA A 455 5.59 34.95 -2.33
N VAL A 456 4.86 34.16 -3.12
CA VAL A 456 4.97 32.69 -3.11
C VAL A 456 6.36 32.25 -3.60
N LEU A 457 6.84 32.78 -4.72
CA LEU A 457 8.16 32.43 -5.25
C LEU A 457 9.31 32.82 -4.32
N ALA A 458 9.26 34.00 -3.71
CA ALA A 458 10.25 34.47 -2.75
C ALA A 458 10.21 33.68 -1.43
N TYR A 459 9.03 33.19 -1.03
CA TYR A 459 8.90 32.30 0.12
C TYR A 459 9.60 30.95 -0.12
N PHE A 460 9.45 30.37 -1.32
CA PHE A 460 10.06 29.08 -1.66
C PHE A 460 11.53 29.16 -2.08
N ASP A 461 11.99 30.30 -2.58
CA ASP A 461 13.38 30.54 -2.93
C ASP A 461 13.80 31.96 -2.52
N PRO A 462 14.33 32.12 -1.29
CA PRO A 462 14.78 33.41 -0.74
C PRO A 462 15.87 34.09 -1.57
N SER A 463 16.53 33.36 -2.48
CA SER A 463 17.55 33.95 -3.37
C SER A 463 16.95 34.87 -4.43
N LEU A 464 15.64 34.77 -4.72
CA LEU A 464 14.93 35.70 -5.61
C LEU A 464 14.89 37.13 -5.07
N ASP A 465 14.78 37.32 -3.75
CA ASP A 465 14.81 38.65 -3.12
C ASP A 465 16.16 39.36 -3.30
N ALA A 466 17.24 38.59 -3.49
CA ALA A 466 18.59 39.10 -3.70
C ALA A 466 18.89 39.48 -5.17
N MET A 467 17.99 39.18 -6.11
CA MET A 467 18.22 39.49 -7.52
C MET A 467 18.02 41.00 -7.83
N PRO A 468 19.01 41.69 -8.42
CA PRO A 468 18.94 43.15 -8.65
C PRO A 468 17.76 43.60 -9.51
N TYR A 469 17.31 42.75 -10.44
CA TYR A 469 16.19 43.03 -11.33
C TYR A 469 14.84 42.97 -10.61
N VAL A 470 14.68 41.99 -9.70
CA VAL A 470 13.48 41.80 -8.89
C VAL A 470 13.25 42.99 -7.96
N GLN A 471 14.32 43.44 -7.28
CA GLN A 471 14.26 44.63 -6.42
C GLN A 471 13.86 45.89 -7.19
N LYS A 472 14.34 46.06 -8.43
CA LYS A 472 13.97 47.20 -9.29
C LYS A 472 12.50 47.23 -9.69
N VAL A 473 11.85 46.08 -9.83
CA VAL A 473 10.42 45.98 -10.22
C VAL A 473 9.51 46.14 -9.00
N ILE A 474 9.88 45.60 -7.84
CA ILE A 474 9.01 45.52 -6.67
C ILE A 474 9.08 46.73 -5.75
N TYR A 475 10.27 47.35 -5.63
CA TYR A 475 10.45 48.53 -4.78
C TYR A 475 9.57 49.73 -5.18
N PRO A 476 9.41 50.07 -6.47
CA PRO A 476 8.48 51.13 -6.91
C PRO A 476 7.02 50.83 -6.54
N ILE A 477 6.61 49.57 -6.63
CA ILE A 477 5.23 49.15 -6.32
C ILE A 477 4.95 49.27 -4.82
N LYS A 478 5.89 48.81 -3.97
CA LYS A 478 5.80 49.01 -2.51
C LYS A 478 5.73 50.50 -2.14
N ALA A 479 6.51 51.34 -2.82
CA ALA A 479 6.50 52.79 -2.61
C ALA A 479 5.19 53.45 -3.06
N ILE A 480 4.59 53.01 -4.18
CA ILE A 480 3.28 53.47 -4.65
C ILE A 480 2.19 53.09 -3.64
N PHE A 481 2.18 51.86 -3.12
CA PHE A 481 1.23 51.44 -2.09
C PHE A 481 1.41 52.19 -0.75
N GLN A 482 2.65 52.47 -0.34
CA GLN A 482 2.91 53.31 0.83
C GLN A 482 2.40 54.74 0.64
N LYS A 483 2.54 55.32 -0.56
CA LYS A 483 1.99 56.65 -0.89
C LYS A 483 0.47 56.66 -0.92
N PHE A 484 -0.19 55.67 -1.51
CA PHE A 484 -1.66 55.54 -1.46
C PHE A 484 -2.17 55.36 -0.03
N ARG A 485 -1.46 54.60 0.81
CA ARG A 485 -1.79 54.44 2.24
C ARG A 485 -1.64 55.74 3.03
N HIS A 486 -0.65 56.57 2.69
CA HIS A 486 -0.50 57.89 3.30
C HIS A 486 -1.58 58.88 2.82
N ALA A 487 -1.92 58.89 1.53
CA ALA A 487 -2.99 59.73 0.98
C ALA A 487 -4.38 59.37 1.57
N SER A 488 -4.69 58.08 1.66
CA SER A 488 -5.92 57.59 2.31
C SER A 488 -6.01 57.94 3.80
N ASN A 489 -4.88 58.08 4.50
CA ASN A 489 -4.84 58.49 5.91
C ASN A 489 -4.88 60.01 6.10
N GLU A 490 -4.56 60.79 5.07
CA GLU A 490 -4.71 62.24 5.08
C GLU A 490 -6.15 62.66 4.74
N ASP A 491 -6.81 61.98 3.80
CA ASP A 491 -8.23 62.21 3.50
C ASP A 491 -9.16 61.80 4.67
N ALA A 492 -8.81 60.75 5.42
CA ALA A 492 -9.53 60.34 6.63
C ALA A 492 -9.32 61.27 7.85
N LYS A 493 -8.51 62.33 7.71
CA LYS A 493 -8.32 63.38 8.72
C LYS A 493 -9.02 64.70 8.35
N VAL A 494 -9.73 64.75 7.22
CA VAL A 494 -10.41 65.95 6.71
C VAL A 494 -11.96 65.82 6.74
N GLU A 495 -12.51 64.67 7.14
CA GLU A 495 -13.86 64.58 7.75
C GLU A 495 -13.75 64.59 9.27
#